data_AF-A0A5C7FI59-F1
#
_entry.id   AF-A0A5C7FI59-F1
#
_cell.length_a   1.000
_cell.length_b   1.000
_cell.length_c   1.000
_cell.angle_alpha   90.00
_cell.angle_beta   90.00
_cell.angle_gamma   90.00
#
_symmetry.space_group_name_H-M   'P 1'
#
loop_
_entity.id
_entity.type
_entity.pdbx_description
1 polymer ?
#
loop_
_entity_poly.entity_id
_entity_poly.type
_entity_poly.pdbx_seq_one_letter_code
_entity_poly.pdbx_strand_id
1 'polypeptide(L)'
;MKPLRPFIITGLTFRADGAGAIQIDYAADYYPYGKILREYKACNQNRYLSTHHERDKDTGYDNRGARLYDSEIGRFLGVDALAGEFPGWSSYNYVLGNPVRLVDPDGMAPEDVIISYNKTNATLSVVDLDHFDPNLSTKYVSAADYVHGGARDANGNLTHNQVLVIENVFSGGGVNQTDGNFETNRNLAEVEIPNGTFDILENGGNTNPSHDDWFRIDAQDGTPQNDQYDVPGVTNHQGKPRNGFRLHIGGTSHGCVTICRTATDDRSSDWTALQKILSTTSTRVFRLLASSRR
;
A
#
# COMPACT_ATOMS: atom_id res chain seq x y z
N MET A 1 13.78 -10.62 29.38
CA MET A 1 12.95 -10.88 28.18
C MET A 1 12.42 -9.52 27.70
N LYS A 2 12.93 -8.98 26.58
CA LYS A 2 12.37 -7.74 26.02
C LYS A 2 11.02 -8.12 25.40
N PRO A 3 9.91 -7.44 25.75
CA PRO A 3 8.65 -7.65 25.05
C PRO A 3 8.87 -7.29 23.58
N LEU A 4 8.55 -8.21 22.67
CA LEU A 4 8.43 -7.91 21.26
C LEU A 4 7.41 -6.77 21.15
N ARG A 5 7.85 -5.63 20.61
CA ARG A 5 6.93 -4.51 20.35
C ARG A 5 5.88 -5.03 19.38
N PRO A 6 4.57 -4.93 19.68
CA PRO A 6 3.55 -5.35 18.74
C PRO A 6 3.74 -4.55 17.45
N PHE A 7 3.93 -5.27 16.35
CA PHE A 7 3.81 -4.72 15.01
C PHE A 7 2.34 -4.35 14.83
N ILE A 8 2.06 -3.09 14.50
CA ILE A 8 0.71 -2.55 14.40
C ILE A 8 0.42 -2.29 12.93
N ILE A 9 -0.50 -3.06 12.35
CA ILE A 9 -1.23 -2.67 11.15
C ILE A 9 -2.51 -1.98 11.64
N THR A 10 -2.83 -0.76 11.20
CA THR A 10 -4.02 -0.02 11.69
C THR A 10 -5.10 0.14 10.62
N GLY A 11 -6.27 -0.47 10.80
CA GLY A 11 -7.53 -0.13 10.13
C GLY A 11 -8.28 0.95 10.93
N LEU A 12 -9.00 1.87 10.30
CA LEU A 12 -9.87 2.88 10.98
C LEU A 12 -10.89 3.36 9.93
N THR A 13 -12.03 3.94 10.27
CA THR A 13 -13.15 4.29 9.37
C THR A 13 -13.82 5.51 9.97
N PHE A 14 -14.28 6.45 9.15
CA PHE A 14 -14.91 7.68 9.62
C PHE A 14 -16.26 7.90 8.95
N ARG A 15 -17.15 8.64 9.63
CA ARG A 15 -18.41 9.16 9.07
C ARG A 15 -18.44 10.67 9.25
N ALA A 16 -18.84 11.41 8.21
CA ALA A 16 -19.22 12.81 8.38
C ALA A 16 -20.63 12.88 8.97
N ASP A 17 -20.81 13.63 10.06
CA ASP A 17 -22.15 13.99 10.49
C ASP A 17 -22.78 15.01 9.53
N GLY A 18 -24.11 15.13 9.54
CA GLY A 18 -24.83 16.07 8.68
C GLY A 18 -24.49 17.55 8.93
N ALA A 19 -23.62 17.86 9.89
CA ALA A 19 -23.12 19.18 10.22
C ALA A 19 -21.64 19.41 9.82
N GLY A 20 -21.01 18.43 9.15
CA GLY A 20 -19.64 18.53 8.64
C GLY A 20 -18.54 18.15 9.62
N ALA A 21 -18.86 17.63 10.81
CA ALA A 21 -17.85 17.08 11.72
C ALA A 21 -17.54 15.61 11.37
N ILE A 22 -16.26 15.25 11.39
CA ILE A 22 -15.78 13.88 11.13
C ILE A 22 -15.78 13.11 12.44
N GLN A 23 -16.53 12.01 12.51
CA GLN A 23 -16.54 11.10 13.65
C GLN A 23 -15.81 9.80 13.29
N ILE A 24 -15.07 9.26 14.25
CA ILE A 24 -14.49 7.92 14.13
C ILE A 24 -15.64 6.92 14.23
N ASP A 25 -15.76 6.06 13.22
CA ASP A 25 -16.80 5.02 13.18
C ASP A 25 -16.26 3.64 13.57
N TYR A 26 -15.01 3.35 13.19
CA TYR A 26 -14.30 2.12 13.55
C TYR A 26 -12.79 2.38 13.59
N ALA A 27 -12.04 1.76 14.48
CA ALA A 27 -10.57 1.71 14.48
C ALA A 27 -10.15 0.31 14.91
N ALA A 28 -9.08 -0.23 14.35
CA ALA A 28 -8.52 -1.51 14.74
C ALA A 28 -7.02 -1.52 14.49
N ASP A 29 -6.25 -1.88 15.51
CA ASP A 29 -4.88 -2.33 15.29
C ASP A 29 -4.88 -3.85 15.19
N TYR A 30 -3.98 -4.40 14.39
CA TYR A 30 -3.83 -5.84 14.20
C TYR A 30 -2.45 -6.30 14.65
N TYR A 31 -2.41 -7.53 15.17
CA TYR A 31 -1.21 -8.35 15.23
C TYR A 31 -0.71 -8.69 13.81
N PRO A 32 0.55 -9.13 13.64
CA PRO A 32 1.11 -9.45 12.32
C PRO A 32 0.22 -10.34 11.44
N TYR A 33 -0.46 -11.32 12.04
CA TYR A 33 -1.29 -12.31 11.34
C TYR A 33 -2.75 -11.85 11.15
N GLY A 34 -3.08 -10.59 11.42
CA GLY A 34 -4.40 -10.02 11.13
C GLY A 34 -5.45 -10.20 12.24
N LYS A 35 -5.08 -10.79 13.38
CA LYS A 35 -5.91 -10.76 14.61
C LYS A 35 -6.01 -9.32 15.10
N ILE A 36 -7.20 -8.87 15.47
CA ILE A 36 -7.41 -7.56 16.07
C ILE A 36 -6.71 -7.53 17.44
N LEU A 37 -5.79 -6.59 17.62
CA LEU A 37 -5.09 -6.26 18.86
C LEU A 37 -5.95 -5.36 19.74
N ARG A 38 -6.47 -4.28 19.17
CA ARG A 38 -7.39 -3.36 19.85
C ARG A 38 -8.33 -2.78 18.82
N GLU A 39 -9.58 -2.58 19.21
CA GLU A 39 -10.59 -1.96 18.35
C GLU A 39 -11.36 -0.85 19.06
N TYR A 40 -11.78 0.13 18.29
CA TYR A 40 -12.77 1.13 18.60
C TYR A 40 -13.92 0.96 17.60
N LYS A 41 -15.16 1.03 18.07
CA LYS A 41 -16.33 0.78 17.23
C LYS A 41 -17.50 1.65 17.68
N ALA A 42 -17.83 2.67 16.90
CA ALA A 42 -18.98 3.54 17.15
C ALA A 42 -20.29 2.96 16.56
N CYS A 43 -20.23 2.27 15.41
CA CYS A 43 -21.37 1.50 14.87
C CYS A 43 -20.91 0.20 14.16
N ASN A 44 -21.63 -0.33 13.15
CA ASN A 44 -21.33 -1.62 12.50
C ASN A 44 -19.83 -1.84 12.20
N GLN A 45 -19.38 -3.09 12.36
CA GLN A 45 -17.97 -3.46 12.12
C GLN A 45 -17.66 -3.36 10.63
N ASN A 46 -16.46 -2.87 10.30
CA ASN A 46 -15.98 -2.95 8.93
C ASN A 46 -15.88 -4.43 8.51
N ARG A 47 -16.44 -4.75 7.34
CA ARG A 47 -16.37 -6.10 6.78
C ARG A 47 -14.98 -6.41 6.25
N TYR A 48 -14.23 -5.42 5.78
CA TYR A 48 -12.87 -5.61 5.26
C TYR A 48 -11.84 -5.21 6.30
N LEU A 49 -10.97 -6.14 6.69
CA LEU A 49 -10.03 -5.96 7.80
C LEU A 49 -8.58 -6.09 7.33
N SER A 50 -7.77 -6.93 7.98
CA SER A 50 -6.35 -7.08 7.67
C SER A 50 -6.14 -7.46 6.20
N THR A 51 -5.18 -6.81 5.56
CA THR A 51 -4.83 -6.98 4.14
C THR A 51 -6.01 -6.87 3.17
N HIS A 52 -7.07 -6.14 3.55
CA HIS A 52 -8.28 -5.87 2.76
C HIS A 52 -9.16 -7.09 2.44
N HIS A 53 -9.00 -8.17 3.21
CA HIS A 53 -9.86 -9.34 3.08
C HIS A 53 -11.13 -9.19 3.90
N GLU A 54 -12.24 -9.72 3.36
CA GLU A 54 -13.54 -9.67 4.04
C GLU A 54 -13.53 -10.64 5.22
N ARG A 55 -13.71 -10.15 6.45
CA ARG A 55 -13.93 -10.99 7.62
C ARG A 55 -15.41 -11.25 7.77
N ASP A 56 -15.78 -12.52 7.65
CA ASP A 56 -17.12 -12.97 7.94
C ASP A 56 -17.43 -12.80 9.44
N LYS A 57 -18.60 -12.23 9.74
CA LYS A 57 -18.98 -11.89 11.11
C LYS A 57 -19.37 -13.11 11.94
N ASP A 58 -19.95 -14.12 11.29
CA ASP A 58 -20.51 -15.29 11.97
C ASP A 58 -19.41 -16.30 12.33
N THR A 59 -18.41 -16.43 11.46
CA THR A 59 -17.27 -17.35 11.65
C THR A 59 -15.99 -16.68 12.15
N GLY A 60 -15.80 -15.38 11.88
CA GLY A 60 -14.55 -14.68 12.18
C GLY A 60 -13.41 -14.95 11.18
N TYR A 61 -13.67 -15.69 10.10
CA TYR A 61 -12.68 -16.02 9.09
C TYR A 61 -12.59 -14.97 7.99
N ASP A 62 -11.37 -14.75 7.49
CA ASP A 62 -11.11 -13.88 6.35
C ASP A 62 -11.32 -14.67 5.05
N ASN A 63 -12.18 -14.18 4.17
CA ASN A 63 -12.23 -14.61 2.79
C ASN A 63 -11.07 -13.96 2.02
N ARG A 64 -10.05 -14.77 1.71
CA ARG A 64 -8.85 -14.34 0.97
C ARG A 64 -8.83 -14.81 -0.47
N GLY A 65 -9.99 -15.08 -1.07
CA GLY A 65 -10.08 -15.59 -2.44
C GLY A 65 -10.13 -17.12 -2.47
N ALA A 66 -9.02 -17.77 -2.84
CA ALA A 66 -8.96 -19.21 -3.02
C ALA A 66 -9.13 -20.01 -1.71
N ARG A 67 -8.87 -19.38 -0.55
CA ARG A 67 -8.92 -20.02 0.77
C ARG A 67 -9.52 -19.10 1.84
N LEU A 68 -10.23 -19.71 2.78
CA LEU A 68 -10.61 -19.07 4.04
C LEU A 68 -9.42 -19.08 5.00
N TYR A 69 -9.23 -17.99 5.73
CA TYR A 69 -8.11 -17.78 6.63
C TYR A 69 -8.57 -17.45 8.05
N ASP A 70 -7.98 -18.12 9.02
CA ASP A 70 -8.18 -17.84 10.43
C ASP A 70 -7.06 -16.94 10.94
N SER A 71 -7.42 -15.67 11.17
CA SER A 71 -6.50 -14.65 11.68
C SER A 71 -6.11 -14.84 13.14
N GLU A 72 -6.88 -15.60 13.92
CA GLU A 72 -6.61 -15.84 15.34
C GLU A 72 -5.44 -16.81 15.52
N ILE A 73 -5.35 -17.83 14.67
CA ILE A 73 -4.24 -18.80 14.67
C ILE A 73 -3.19 -18.55 13.57
N GLY A 74 -3.50 -17.67 12.62
CA GLY A 74 -2.58 -17.28 11.55
C GLY A 74 -2.42 -18.32 10.44
N ARG A 75 -3.48 -19.04 10.06
CA ARG A 75 -3.43 -20.14 9.08
C ARG A 75 -4.64 -20.18 8.15
N PHE A 76 -4.44 -20.72 6.95
CA PHE A 76 -5.55 -21.08 6.07
C PHE A 76 -6.29 -22.31 6.61
N LEU A 77 -7.59 -22.38 6.32
CA LEU A 77 -8.47 -23.49 6.67
C LEU A 77 -8.46 -24.61 5.63
N GLY A 78 -8.01 -24.29 4.40
CA GLY A 78 -7.87 -25.23 3.29
C GLY A 78 -6.40 -25.50 2.94
N VAL A 79 -6.15 -26.68 2.36
CA VAL A 79 -4.86 -27.05 1.78
C VAL A 79 -4.58 -26.14 0.58
N ASP A 80 -3.37 -25.60 0.50
CA ASP A 80 -2.88 -24.85 -0.65
C ASP A 80 -2.86 -25.72 -1.92
N ALA A 81 -3.52 -25.26 -2.99
CA ALA A 81 -3.45 -25.91 -4.29
C ALA A 81 -2.01 -25.89 -4.86
N LEU A 82 -1.21 -24.88 -4.48
CA LEU A 82 0.19 -24.71 -4.84
C LEU A 82 1.14 -25.25 -3.76
N ALA A 83 0.69 -26.07 -2.82
CA ALA A 83 1.55 -26.64 -1.76
C ALA A 83 2.81 -27.32 -2.31
N GLY A 84 2.74 -27.90 -3.51
CA GLY A 84 3.88 -28.52 -4.18
C GLY A 84 4.99 -27.55 -4.60
N GLU A 85 4.67 -26.26 -4.78
CA GLU A 85 5.62 -25.21 -5.15
C GLU A 85 6.37 -24.64 -3.94
N PHE A 86 5.88 -24.89 -2.71
CA PHE A 86 6.46 -24.40 -1.46
C PHE A 86 6.96 -25.56 -0.56
N PRO A 87 7.90 -26.40 -1.03
CA PRO A 87 8.43 -27.49 -0.22
C PRO A 87 9.13 -26.92 1.03
N GLY A 88 8.79 -27.48 2.20
CA GLY A 88 9.32 -27.03 3.49
C GLY A 88 8.36 -26.13 4.28
N TRP A 89 7.25 -25.70 3.68
CA TRP A 89 6.18 -24.97 4.36
C TRP A 89 4.95 -25.85 4.57
N SER A 90 4.21 -25.57 5.65
CA SER A 90 2.92 -26.23 5.87
C SER A 90 1.95 -25.82 4.78
N SER A 91 1.17 -26.75 4.22
CA SER A 91 0.12 -26.46 3.22
C SER A 91 -1.04 -25.57 3.71
N TYR A 92 -0.94 -25.05 4.93
CA TYR A 92 -1.91 -24.17 5.59
C TYR A 92 -1.24 -22.86 6.04
N ASN A 93 0.04 -22.64 5.69
CA ASN A 93 0.77 -21.47 6.13
C ASN A 93 0.21 -20.22 5.46
N TYR A 94 0.25 -19.10 6.17
CA TYR A 94 0.05 -17.80 5.58
C TYR A 94 1.42 -17.18 5.29
N VAL A 95 1.62 -16.76 4.04
CA VAL A 95 2.72 -15.90 3.57
C VAL A 95 4.12 -16.24 4.09
N LEU A 96 4.48 -17.53 3.99
CA LEU A 96 5.77 -18.09 4.44
C LEU A 96 6.17 -17.66 5.86
N GLY A 97 5.18 -17.48 6.74
CA GLY A 97 5.40 -17.06 8.13
C GLY A 97 5.86 -15.62 8.32
N ASN A 98 5.81 -14.78 7.28
CA ASN A 98 6.25 -13.38 7.34
C ASN A 98 5.16 -12.37 6.89
N PRO A 99 4.04 -12.27 7.63
CA PRO A 99 2.92 -11.40 7.27
C PRO A 99 3.15 -9.90 7.49
N VAL A 100 4.35 -9.56 7.95
CA VAL A 100 4.84 -8.17 8.06
C VAL A 100 5.30 -7.67 6.68
N ARG A 101 5.87 -8.57 5.87
CA ARG A 101 6.46 -8.26 4.57
C ARG A 101 5.56 -8.71 3.42
N LEU A 102 4.96 -9.88 3.58
CA LEU A 102 4.28 -10.58 2.52
C LEU A 102 2.77 -10.51 2.72
N VAL A 103 2.05 -10.37 1.61
CA VAL A 103 0.59 -10.49 1.54
C VAL A 103 0.27 -11.62 0.57
N ASP A 104 -0.79 -12.37 0.81
CA ASP A 104 -1.34 -13.32 -0.16
C ASP A 104 -2.65 -12.70 -0.69
N PRO A 105 -2.62 -12.05 -1.88
CA PRO A 105 -3.74 -11.25 -2.37
C PRO A 105 -4.95 -12.06 -2.83
N ASP A 106 -4.73 -13.28 -3.32
CA ASP A 106 -5.75 -14.16 -3.86
C ASP A 106 -5.85 -15.50 -3.12
N GLY A 107 -5.06 -15.65 -2.06
CA GLY A 107 -5.06 -16.85 -1.25
C GLY A 107 -4.38 -18.00 -1.97
N MET A 108 -3.47 -17.78 -2.91
CA MET A 108 -2.70 -18.83 -3.58
C MET A 108 -1.20 -18.72 -3.29
N ALA A 109 -0.61 -17.54 -3.42
CA ALA A 109 0.83 -17.37 -3.24
C ALA A 109 1.18 -16.07 -2.49
N PRO A 110 2.23 -16.10 -1.64
CA PRO A 110 2.76 -14.89 -1.04
C PRO A 110 3.37 -13.97 -2.10
N GLU A 111 3.09 -12.69 -1.95
CA GLU A 111 3.62 -11.62 -2.76
C GLU A 111 4.34 -10.59 -1.87
N ASP A 112 5.47 -10.09 -2.37
CA ASP A 112 6.13 -8.93 -1.79
C ASP A 112 5.32 -7.67 -2.10
N VAL A 113 4.88 -6.96 -1.06
CA VAL A 113 4.38 -5.59 -1.20
C VAL A 113 5.56 -4.66 -0.98
N ILE A 114 6.07 -4.10 -2.07
CA ILE A 114 7.25 -3.23 -2.04
C ILE A 114 6.84 -1.81 -1.69
N ILE A 115 5.65 -1.39 -2.11
CA ILE A 115 5.11 -0.05 -1.85
C ILE A 115 3.68 -0.14 -1.33
N SER A 116 3.38 0.59 -0.26
CA SER A 116 2.04 0.71 0.30
C SER A 116 1.63 2.18 0.32
N TYR A 117 0.58 2.51 -0.43
CA TYR A 117 -0.06 3.81 -0.39
C TYR A 117 -1.32 3.78 0.48
N ASN A 118 -1.26 4.52 1.58
CA ASN A 118 -2.39 4.73 2.47
C ASN A 118 -3.05 6.07 2.18
N LYS A 119 -4.20 6.03 1.52
CA LYS A 119 -4.97 7.24 1.14
C LYS A 119 -5.38 8.06 2.35
N THR A 120 -5.70 7.41 3.48
CA THR A 120 -6.20 8.13 4.65
C THR A 120 -5.10 8.83 5.44
N ASN A 121 -3.95 8.18 5.59
CA ASN A 121 -2.82 8.79 6.29
C ASN A 121 -2.00 9.70 5.37
N ALA A 122 -2.35 9.76 4.08
CA ALA A 122 -1.59 10.45 3.04
C ALA A 122 -0.11 10.03 3.05
N THR A 123 0.16 8.74 3.22
CA THR A 123 1.53 8.20 3.29
C THR A 123 1.80 7.14 2.24
N LEU A 124 3.02 7.18 1.69
CA LEU A 124 3.58 6.14 0.85
C LEU A 124 4.76 5.51 1.60
N SER A 125 4.65 4.22 1.92
CA SER A 125 5.72 3.45 2.54
C SER A 125 6.40 2.58 1.50
N VAL A 126 7.72 2.61 1.42
CA VAL A 126 8.52 1.94 0.39
C VAL A 126 9.59 1.11 1.10
N VAL A 127 9.61 -0.19 0.78
CA VAL A 127 10.60 -1.14 1.30
C VAL A 127 11.68 -1.34 0.23
N ASP A 128 12.96 -1.19 0.59
CA ASP A 128 14.07 -1.57 -0.29
C ASP A 128 14.42 -3.04 -0.02
N LEU A 129 14.12 -3.90 -0.99
CA LEU A 129 14.31 -5.35 -0.85
C LEU A 129 15.75 -5.81 -1.12
N ASP A 130 16.56 -5.03 -1.83
CA ASP A 130 17.93 -5.43 -2.18
C ASP A 130 18.83 -5.51 -0.94
N HIS A 131 18.50 -4.75 0.10
CA HIS A 131 19.26 -4.67 1.34
C HIS A 131 18.44 -5.08 2.57
N PHE A 132 17.40 -5.91 2.36
CA PHE A 132 16.56 -6.42 3.43
C PHE A 132 17.10 -7.72 4.02
N ASP A 133 17.22 -7.78 5.34
CA ASP A 133 17.52 -9.01 6.10
C ASP A 133 16.37 -9.33 7.07
N PRO A 134 15.70 -10.48 6.94
CA PRO A 134 14.59 -10.86 7.83
C PRO A 134 14.99 -11.01 9.30
N ASN A 135 16.28 -11.14 9.62
CA ASN A 135 16.77 -11.26 10.99
C ASN A 135 17.04 -9.90 11.66
N LEU A 136 17.00 -8.80 10.89
CA LEU A 136 17.21 -7.45 11.39
C LEU A 136 15.87 -6.77 11.71
N SER A 137 15.91 -5.85 12.68
CA SER A 137 14.75 -5.01 12.97
C SER A 137 14.49 -4.03 11.84
N THR A 138 13.24 -3.61 11.66
CA THR A 138 12.85 -2.62 10.65
C THR A 138 12.64 -1.25 11.29
N LYS A 139 13.19 -0.21 10.66
CA LYS A 139 13.02 1.19 11.04
C LYS A 139 12.33 1.97 9.91
N TYR A 140 11.29 2.70 10.27
CA TYR A 140 10.63 3.65 9.38
C TYR A 140 11.40 4.97 9.43
N VAL A 141 11.77 5.50 8.26
CA VAL A 141 12.64 6.67 8.14
C VAL A 141 12.09 7.63 7.10
N SER A 142 12.32 8.93 7.33
CA SER A 142 12.07 9.97 6.33
C SER A 142 13.09 9.87 5.19
N ALA A 143 12.88 10.58 4.08
CA ALA A 143 13.87 10.65 3.01
C ALA A 143 15.21 11.25 3.47
N ALA A 144 15.20 12.16 4.45
CA ALA A 144 16.42 12.76 4.99
C ALA A 144 17.26 11.76 5.81
N ASP A 145 16.60 10.79 6.45
CA ASP A 145 17.24 9.76 7.27
C ASP A 145 17.49 8.44 6.50
N TYR A 146 17.02 8.36 5.26
CA TYR A 146 17.15 7.16 4.44
C TYR A 146 18.59 7.00 3.95
N VAL A 147 19.17 5.81 4.17
CA VAL A 147 20.52 5.49 3.71
C VAL A 147 20.40 4.46 2.61
N HIS A 148 20.63 4.88 1.37
CA HIS A 148 20.59 3.97 0.23
C HIS A 148 21.67 2.89 0.36
N GLY A 149 21.29 1.63 0.14
CA GLY A 149 22.17 0.47 0.42
C GLY A 149 22.15 -0.03 1.87
N GLY A 150 21.32 0.60 2.72
CA GLY A 150 21.12 0.28 4.12
C GLY A 150 22.16 0.87 5.07
N ALA A 151 21.72 1.26 6.26
CA ALA A 151 22.57 1.79 7.33
C ALA A 151 23.47 0.70 7.94
N ARG A 152 24.79 0.94 7.93
CA ARG A 152 25.81 -0.03 8.36
C ARG A 152 26.58 0.40 9.60
N ASP A 153 27.05 -0.58 10.36
CA ASP A 153 27.97 -0.36 11.48
C ASP A 153 29.41 -0.10 10.98
N ALA A 154 30.34 0.15 11.91
CA ALA A 154 31.75 0.38 11.60
C ALA A 154 32.44 -0.84 10.93
N ASN A 155 31.84 -2.02 11.02
CA ASN A 155 32.35 -3.25 10.42
C ASN A 155 31.71 -3.53 9.04
N GLY A 156 30.80 -2.67 8.56
CA GLY A 156 30.11 -2.80 7.28
C GLY A 156 28.86 -3.69 7.33
N ASN A 157 28.43 -4.16 8.50
CA ASN A 157 27.22 -4.98 8.62
C ASN A 157 25.97 -4.10 8.62
N LEU A 158 24.91 -4.56 7.96
CA LEU A 158 23.60 -3.90 8.07
C LEU A 158 23.13 -3.91 9.52
N THR A 159 22.64 -2.76 9.99
CA THR A 159 22.21 -2.59 11.37
C THR A 159 20.70 -2.79 11.55
N HIS A 160 19.92 -2.43 10.55
CA HIS A 160 18.46 -2.54 10.51
C HIS A 160 17.97 -2.41 9.06
N ASN A 161 16.80 -2.97 8.79
CA ASN A 161 16.07 -2.70 7.56
C ASN A 161 15.47 -1.29 7.61
N GLN A 162 15.38 -0.63 6.45
CA GLN A 162 14.80 0.71 6.35
C GLN A 162 13.52 0.66 5.50
N VAL A 163 12.47 1.31 5.98
CA VAL A 163 11.26 1.61 5.20
C VAL A 163 11.22 3.11 5.03
N LEU A 164 11.32 3.58 3.78
CA LEU A 164 11.14 4.97 3.44
C LEU A 164 9.66 5.32 3.58
N VAL A 165 9.35 6.30 4.42
CA VAL A 165 7.99 6.84 4.59
C VAL A 165 7.97 8.24 3.99
N ILE A 166 7.13 8.42 2.98
CA ILE A 166 6.84 9.70 2.35
C ILE A 166 5.45 10.13 2.81
N GLU A 167 5.38 11.32 3.39
CA GLU A 167 4.13 11.94 3.83
C GLU A 167 3.57 12.85 2.74
N ASN A 168 2.37 13.38 2.95
CA ASN A 168 1.72 14.30 2.01
C ASN A 168 1.52 13.69 0.60
N VAL A 169 1.16 12.41 0.54
CA VAL A 169 0.86 11.70 -0.71
C VAL A 169 -0.65 11.61 -0.91
N PHE A 170 -1.14 12.05 -2.06
CA PHE A 170 -2.57 12.14 -2.35
C PHE A 170 -2.92 11.46 -3.67
N SER A 171 -4.21 11.18 -3.86
CA SER A 171 -4.74 10.67 -5.11
C SER A 171 -6.11 11.26 -5.35
N GLY A 172 -6.36 11.77 -6.57
CA GLY A 172 -7.60 12.45 -6.90
C GLY A 172 -7.73 13.81 -6.22
N GLY A 173 -7.50 14.87 -6.98
CA GLY A 173 -7.65 16.23 -6.49
C GLY A 173 -6.45 17.10 -6.84
N GLY A 174 -6.18 18.08 -5.98
CA GLY A 174 -4.93 18.79 -6.00
C GLY A 174 -4.72 19.63 -4.76
N VAL A 175 -3.56 20.27 -4.72
CA VAL A 175 -3.17 21.10 -3.58
C VAL A 175 -3.48 22.55 -3.87
N ASN A 176 -4.00 23.24 -2.86
CA ASN A 176 -4.11 24.69 -2.89
C ASN A 176 -2.71 25.29 -2.65
N GLN A 177 -2.24 26.08 -3.60
CA GLN A 177 -0.88 26.62 -3.59
C GLN A 177 -0.65 27.71 -2.54
N THR A 178 -1.71 28.19 -1.89
CA THR A 178 -1.65 29.30 -0.92
C THR A 178 -1.53 28.81 0.51
N ASP A 179 -2.29 27.78 0.89
CA ASP A 179 -2.34 27.23 2.26
C ASP A 179 -1.81 25.79 2.35
N GLY A 180 -1.49 25.15 1.21
CA GLY A 180 -0.95 23.79 1.15
C GLY A 180 -1.97 22.70 1.43
N ASN A 181 -3.27 23.05 1.53
CA ASN A 181 -4.31 22.09 1.86
C ASN A 181 -4.69 21.23 0.65
N PHE A 182 -4.99 19.95 0.92
CA PHE A 182 -5.51 19.02 -0.08
C PHE A 182 -6.98 19.25 -0.33
N GLU A 183 -7.31 19.48 -1.60
CA GLU A 183 -8.68 19.48 -2.06
C GLU A 183 -8.91 18.21 -2.88
N THR A 184 -9.66 17.26 -2.31
CA THR A 184 -10.05 16.03 -3.00
C THR A 184 -11.15 16.31 -4.02
N ASN A 185 -11.11 15.66 -5.18
CA ASN A 185 -12.21 15.69 -6.17
C ASN A 185 -12.64 17.13 -6.58
N ARG A 186 -11.71 18.08 -6.75
CA ARG A 186 -12.03 19.48 -7.14
C ARG A 186 -12.84 19.55 -8.43
N ASN A 187 -12.63 18.57 -9.30
CA ASN A 187 -13.45 18.36 -10.47
C ASN A 187 -13.75 16.87 -10.66
N LEU A 188 -14.72 16.63 -11.50
CA LEU A 188 -15.22 15.31 -11.83
C LEU A 188 -14.14 14.39 -12.49
N ALA A 189 -13.03 14.92 -13.01
CA ALA A 189 -11.92 14.13 -13.56
C ALA A 189 -10.86 13.75 -12.51
N GLU A 190 -10.85 14.40 -11.36
CA GLU A 190 -9.88 14.25 -10.27
C GLU A 190 -10.33 13.21 -9.24
N VAL A 191 -10.72 12.02 -9.72
CA VAL A 191 -11.21 10.92 -8.88
C VAL A 191 -10.03 10.16 -8.28
N GLU A 192 -10.09 9.78 -7.00
CA GLU A 192 -9.02 9.03 -6.32
C GLU A 192 -8.75 7.66 -6.95
N ILE A 193 -7.52 7.15 -6.90
CA ILE A 193 -7.18 5.79 -7.34
C ILE A 193 -8.05 4.74 -6.61
N PRO A 194 -8.55 3.70 -7.30
CA PRO A 194 -9.27 2.61 -6.64
C PRO A 194 -8.41 1.89 -5.60
N ASN A 195 -9.06 1.21 -4.65
CA ASN A 195 -8.35 0.28 -3.76
C ASN A 195 -7.95 -0.96 -4.56
N GLY A 196 -6.77 -1.51 -4.29
CA GLY A 196 -6.29 -2.73 -4.93
C GLY A 196 -4.78 -2.83 -4.96
N THR A 197 -4.31 -3.87 -5.65
CA THR A 197 -2.90 -4.09 -5.95
C THR A 197 -2.60 -3.64 -7.37
N PHE A 198 -1.48 -2.97 -7.53
CA PHE A 198 -1.04 -2.40 -8.79
C PHE A 198 0.43 -2.71 -9.03
N ASP A 199 0.80 -2.91 -10.27
CA ASP A 199 2.18 -2.98 -10.72
C ASP A 199 2.70 -1.57 -11.00
N ILE A 200 3.86 -1.22 -10.45
CA ILE A 200 4.62 -0.04 -10.85
C ILE A 200 5.62 -0.46 -11.91
N LEU A 201 5.52 0.22 -13.05
CA LEU A 201 6.23 -0.07 -14.28
C LEU A 201 6.93 1.20 -14.77
N GLU A 202 7.99 1.03 -15.55
CA GLU A 202 8.60 2.13 -16.28
C GLU A 202 7.53 2.86 -17.10
N ASN A 203 7.61 4.18 -17.21
CA ASN A 203 6.65 5.01 -17.94
C ASN A 203 6.83 4.89 -19.48
N GLY A 204 6.97 3.66 -19.96
CA GLY A 204 7.07 3.33 -21.38
C GLY A 204 5.76 3.67 -22.10
N GLY A 205 5.83 4.60 -23.05
CA GLY A 205 4.71 5.01 -23.90
C GLY A 205 4.22 6.45 -23.70
N ASN A 206 4.71 7.18 -22.69
CA ASN A 206 4.47 8.63 -22.58
C ASN A 206 5.52 9.39 -23.41
N THR A 207 5.11 10.13 -24.44
CA THR A 207 6.01 10.91 -25.29
C THR A 207 6.24 12.33 -24.78
N ASN A 208 5.70 12.69 -23.60
CA ASN A 208 5.93 13.99 -22.99
C ASN A 208 7.22 13.97 -22.15
N PRO A 209 8.28 14.70 -22.56
CA PRO A 209 9.55 14.74 -21.83
C PRO A 209 9.42 15.22 -20.38
N SER A 210 8.34 15.95 -20.07
CA SER A 210 8.07 16.44 -18.70
C SER A 210 7.62 15.34 -17.74
N HIS A 211 7.38 14.12 -18.22
CA HIS A 211 6.94 12.97 -17.43
C HIS A 211 7.94 11.80 -17.52
N ASP A 212 9.13 12.00 -18.08
CA ASP A 212 10.13 10.95 -18.28
C ASP A 212 10.58 10.30 -16.95
N ASP A 213 10.39 11.00 -15.85
CA ASP A 213 10.81 10.60 -14.52
C ASP A 213 9.67 9.95 -13.71
N TRP A 214 8.45 9.88 -14.25
CA TRP A 214 7.28 9.26 -13.62
C TRP A 214 7.29 7.73 -13.78
N PHE A 215 6.46 7.05 -13.00
CA PHE A 215 6.21 5.61 -13.18
C PHE A 215 4.76 5.35 -13.56
N ARG A 216 4.54 4.33 -14.38
CA ARG A 216 3.21 3.80 -14.66
C ARG A 216 2.73 2.99 -13.45
N ILE A 217 1.47 3.21 -13.05
CA ILE A 217 0.76 2.36 -12.10
C ILE A 217 -0.31 1.63 -12.90
N ASP A 218 -0.25 0.31 -12.89
CA ASP A 218 -1.12 -0.54 -13.68
C ASP A 218 -1.84 -1.52 -12.75
N ALA A 219 -3.15 -1.71 -12.90
CA ALA A 219 -3.85 -2.59 -11.97
C ALA A 219 -3.52 -4.05 -12.25
N GLN A 220 -3.39 -4.84 -11.19
CA GLN A 220 -3.39 -6.28 -11.34
C GLN A 220 -4.82 -6.75 -11.58
N ASP A 221 -5.22 -6.78 -12.84
CA ASP A 221 -6.52 -7.24 -13.30
C ASP A 221 -6.37 -8.36 -14.37
N GLY A 222 -7.42 -8.62 -15.14
CA GLY A 222 -7.43 -9.69 -16.14
C GLY A 222 -6.46 -9.48 -17.31
N THR A 223 -5.91 -8.28 -17.49
CA THR A 223 -5.00 -7.92 -18.58
C THR A 223 -3.84 -7.07 -18.09
N PRO A 224 -2.87 -7.66 -17.35
CA PRO A 224 -1.75 -6.93 -16.79
C PRO A 224 -0.91 -6.19 -17.84
N GLN A 225 -0.35 -5.06 -17.42
CA GLN A 225 0.61 -4.20 -18.12
C GLN A 225 0.07 -3.45 -19.34
N ASN A 226 -1.25 -3.33 -19.46
CA ASN A 226 -1.92 -2.69 -20.60
C ASN A 226 -2.22 -1.19 -20.39
N ASP A 227 -1.89 -0.62 -19.23
CA ASP A 227 -2.17 0.77 -18.82
C ASP A 227 -3.67 1.08 -18.70
N GLN A 228 -4.50 0.06 -18.55
CA GLN A 228 -5.95 0.16 -18.40
C GLN A 228 -6.39 -0.40 -17.04
N TYR A 229 -7.57 0.04 -16.61
CA TYR A 229 -8.23 -0.49 -15.43
C TYR A 229 -9.48 -1.22 -15.88
N ASP A 230 -9.38 -2.53 -15.99
CA ASP A 230 -10.39 -3.39 -16.60
C ASP A 230 -11.40 -3.93 -15.59
N VAL A 231 -11.39 -3.40 -14.36
CA VAL A 231 -12.36 -3.77 -13.31
C VAL A 231 -13.74 -3.17 -13.62
N PRO A 232 -14.78 -4.02 -13.82
CA PRO A 232 -16.12 -3.55 -14.16
C PRO A 232 -16.73 -2.64 -13.10
N GLY A 233 -17.48 -1.63 -13.54
CA GLY A 233 -18.27 -0.74 -12.66
C GLY A 233 -17.49 0.44 -12.06
N VAL A 234 -16.19 0.55 -12.34
CA VAL A 234 -15.38 1.70 -11.92
C VAL A 234 -15.08 2.59 -13.12
N THR A 235 -15.79 3.70 -13.24
CA THR A 235 -15.64 4.65 -14.34
C THR A 235 -15.23 6.03 -13.85
N ASN A 236 -14.66 6.84 -14.74
CA ASN A 236 -14.51 8.27 -14.50
C ASN A 236 -15.89 8.97 -14.60
N HIS A 237 -15.93 10.29 -14.42
CA HIS A 237 -17.15 11.11 -14.53
C HIS A 237 -17.94 11.01 -15.84
N GLN A 238 -17.31 10.51 -16.91
CA GLN A 238 -17.88 10.43 -18.25
C GLN A 238 -18.39 9.01 -18.53
N GLY A 239 -18.38 8.12 -17.52
CA GLY A 239 -18.75 6.72 -17.68
C GLY A 239 -17.71 5.90 -18.46
N LYS A 240 -16.49 6.42 -18.64
CA LYS A 240 -15.39 5.70 -19.31
C LYS A 240 -14.53 4.93 -18.30
N PRO A 241 -13.88 3.83 -18.70
CA PRO A 241 -12.88 3.15 -17.88
C PRO A 241 -11.80 4.11 -17.37
N ARG A 242 -11.27 3.84 -16.18
CA ARG A 242 -10.29 4.72 -15.51
C ARG A 242 -8.87 4.27 -15.79
N ASN A 243 -8.20 4.86 -16.77
CA ASN A 243 -6.91 4.36 -17.24
C ASN A 243 -5.76 5.36 -16.96
N GLY A 244 -4.52 4.94 -17.18
CA GLY A 244 -3.37 5.85 -17.20
C GLY A 244 -2.90 6.34 -15.83
N PHE A 245 -3.01 5.52 -14.77
CA PHE A 245 -2.54 5.92 -13.44
C PHE A 245 -1.01 6.06 -13.43
N ARG A 246 -0.50 7.06 -12.71
CA ARG A 246 0.94 7.33 -12.58
C ARG A 246 1.34 7.49 -11.12
N LEU A 247 2.58 7.16 -10.82
CA LEU A 247 3.27 7.57 -9.59
C LEU A 247 4.16 8.75 -9.97
N HIS A 248 3.92 9.91 -9.37
CA HIS A 248 4.66 11.12 -9.71
C HIS A 248 4.68 12.13 -8.56
N ILE A 249 5.51 13.16 -8.70
CA ILE A 249 5.50 14.34 -7.83
C ILE A 249 4.72 15.48 -8.50
N GLY A 250 3.94 16.25 -7.73
CA GLY A 250 3.19 17.39 -8.29
C GLY A 250 2.06 17.92 -7.40
N GLY A 251 1.31 18.89 -7.93
CA GLY A 251 0.20 19.55 -7.23
C GLY A 251 -1.20 19.17 -7.72
N THR A 252 -1.33 18.21 -8.64
CA THR A 252 -2.63 17.74 -9.17
C THR A 252 -2.57 16.26 -9.49
N SER A 253 -3.65 15.54 -9.20
CA SER A 253 -3.79 14.11 -9.39
C SER A 253 -5.13 13.76 -10.04
N HIS A 254 -5.09 13.19 -11.24
CA HIS A 254 -6.26 12.66 -11.95
C HIS A 254 -6.56 11.18 -11.59
N GLY A 255 -6.33 10.82 -10.33
CA GLY A 255 -6.34 9.43 -9.86
C GLY A 255 -4.98 8.75 -9.88
N CYS A 256 -3.91 9.52 -10.04
CA CYS A 256 -2.54 9.10 -9.82
C CYS A 256 -2.24 8.96 -8.33
N VAL A 257 -1.13 8.30 -7.97
CA VAL A 257 -0.54 8.46 -6.64
C VAL A 257 0.49 9.57 -6.74
N THR A 258 0.26 10.67 -6.03
CA THR A 258 1.01 11.90 -6.21
C THR A 258 1.65 12.33 -4.91
N ILE A 259 2.99 12.42 -4.90
CA ILE A 259 3.72 13.08 -3.81
C ILE A 259 3.49 14.58 -3.97
N CYS A 260 2.94 15.21 -2.94
CA CYS A 260 2.60 16.61 -3.00
C CYS A 260 3.84 17.48 -3.18
N ARG A 261 3.74 18.42 -4.13
CA ARG A 261 4.71 19.49 -4.31
C ARG A 261 3.99 20.84 -4.39
N THR A 262 4.36 21.75 -3.49
CA THR A 262 3.91 23.14 -3.47
C THR A 262 5.10 24.08 -3.62
N ALA A 263 4.85 25.39 -3.68
CA ALA A 263 5.92 26.39 -3.66
C ALA A 263 6.72 26.42 -2.34
N THR A 264 6.14 25.91 -1.24
CA THR A 264 6.74 25.93 0.10
C THR A 264 7.17 24.55 0.61
N ASP A 265 6.76 23.48 -0.06
CA ASP A 265 7.13 22.09 0.23
C ASP A 265 7.47 21.36 -1.09
N ASP A 266 8.75 21.38 -1.48
CA ASP A 266 9.19 20.92 -2.81
C ASP A 266 9.26 19.38 -2.93
N ARG A 267 9.50 18.68 -1.81
CA ARG A 267 9.57 17.20 -1.68
C ARG A 267 10.44 16.46 -2.71
N SER A 268 11.32 17.16 -3.41
CA SER A 268 12.24 16.58 -4.40
C SER A 268 13.20 15.55 -3.79
N SER A 269 13.57 15.68 -2.51
CA SER A 269 14.35 14.67 -1.79
C SER A 269 13.62 13.33 -1.67
N ASP A 270 12.32 13.40 -1.39
CA ASP A 270 11.47 12.22 -1.20
C ASP A 270 11.29 11.50 -2.53
N TRP A 271 11.08 12.27 -3.60
CA TRP A 271 11.03 11.76 -4.97
C TRP A 271 12.34 11.11 -5.40
N THR A 272 13.48 11.76 -5.13
CA THR A 272 14.80 11.24 -5.48
C THR A 272 15.09 9.94 -4.73
N ALA A 273 14.77 9.86 -3.44
CA ALA A 273 14.96 8.65 -2.64
C ALA A 273 14.11 7.48 -3.19
N LEU A 274 12.84 7.73 -3.50
CA LEU A 274 11.94 6.77 -4.12
C LEU A 274 12.46 6.28 -5.48
N GLN A 275 12.80 7.19 -6.39
CA GLN A 275 13.33 6.85 -7.71
C GLN A 275 14.60 6.02 -7.61
N LYS A 276 15.47 6.32 -6.66
CA LYS A 276 16.70 5.54 -6.46
C LYS A 276 16.38 4.12 -6.04
N ILE A 277 15.43 3.90 -5.13
CA ILE A 277 14.97 2.55 -4.77
C ILE A 277 14.38 1.85 -6.00
N LEU A 278 13.47 2.52 -6.70
CA LEU A 278 12.77 1.96 -7.87
C LEU A 278 13.71 1.60 -9.04
N SER A 279 14.76 2.39 -9.26
CA SER A 279 15.72 2.17 -10.36
C SER A 279 16.85 1.19 -10.02
N THR A 280 17.10 0.93 -8.74
CA THR A 280 18.21 0.05 -8.33
C THR A 280 17.78 -1.34 -7.90
N THR A 281 16.51 -1.53 -7.55
CA THR A 281 16.01 -2.84 -7.09
C THR A 281 16.10 -3.90 -8.18
N SER A 282 16.66 -5.06 -7.84
CA SER A 282 17.02 -6.13 -8.79
C SER A 282 15.83 -6.88 -9.43
N THR A 283 14.62 -6.73 -8.92
CA THR A 283 13.41 -7.42 -9.41
C THR A 283 12.57 -6.54 -10.33
N ARG A 284 12.24 -7.07 -11.51
CA ARG A 284 11.34 -6.43 -12.48
C ARG A 284 9.90 -6.46 -11.95
N VAL A 285 9.27 -5.29 -11.94
CA VAL A 285 7.90 -4.99 -11.48
C VAL A 285 7.79 -4.84 -9.96
N PHE A 286 7.48 -3.62 -9.52
CA PHE A 286 7.16 -3.35 -8.12
C PHE A 286 5.67 -3.46 -7.89
N ARG A 287 5.25 -3.82 -6.68
CA ARG A 287 3.83 -3.89 -6.32
C ARG A 287 3.45 -2.79 -5.35
N LEU A 288 2.43 -2.03 -5.74
CA LEU A 288 1.77 -0.99 -4.97
C LEU A 288 0.45 -1.52 -4.43
N LEU A 289 0.29 -1.52 -3.11
CA LEU A 289 -1.01 -1.66 -2.47
C LEU A 289 -1.60 -0.28 -2.24
N ALA A 290 -2.65 0.09 -2.98
CA ALA A 290 -3.40 1.32 -2.74
C ALA A 290 -4.64 1.01 -1.92
N SER A 291 -4.81 1.71 -0.79
CA SER A 291 -5.95 1.47 0.07
C SER A 291 -6.45 2.73 0.76
N SER A 292 -7.78 2.89 0.74
CA SER A 292 -8.53 3.78 1.62
C SER A 292 -9.31 2.93 2.59
N ARG A 293 -9.45 3.47 3.79
CA ARG A 293 -10.46 3.02 4.74
C ARG A 293 -11.84 3.15 4.09
N ARG A 294 -12.58 2.06 3.96
CA ARG A 294 -14.04 2.10 3.79
C ARG A 294 -14.71 1.68 5.08
#